data_AF-A0AAV5TNP2-F1
#
_entry.id   AF-A0AAV5TNP2-F1
#
_cell.length_a   1.000
_cell.length_b   1.000
_cell.length_c   1.000
_cell.angle_alpha   90.00
_cell.angle_beta   90.00
_cell.angle_gamma   90.00
#
_symmetry.space_group_name_H-M   'P 1'
#
loop_
_entity.id
_entity.type
_entity.pdbx_description
1 polymer ?
#
loop_
_entity_poly.entity_id
_entity_poly.type
_entity_poly.pdbx_seq_one_letter_code
_entity_poly.pdbx_strand_id
1 'polypeptide(L)'
;FSKLIYARNLSLLRSIERSPCNRYTLSIKFQLVENIRTTKMLLRMGIFSAIFMMLACLLLMKRSELPLDSNEESLWGAFFDLFNAIAVLLSILLLMCSQESWRITLCSKFRLYRLLCGVRPTVSSICDYNKESDLYFQQYGNAWQMHSQRYNQPFRMPDK
;
A
#
# COMPACT_ATOMS: atom_id res chain seq x y z
N PHE A 1 -1.48 7.69 -16.17
CA PHE A 1 -0.88 6.36 -15.98
C PHE A 1 -1.41 5.66 -14.70
N SER A 2 -1.20 6.18 -13.49
CA SER A 2 -1.60 5.50 -12.24
C SER A 2 -3.10 5.21 -12.08
N LYS A 3 -3.99 6.07 -12.61
CA LYS A 3 -5.45 5.82 -12.62
C LYS A 3 -5.84 4.63 -13.49
N LEU A 4 -5.14 4.39 -14.60
CA LEU A 4 -5.41 3.27 -15.51
C LEU A 4 -4.99 1.94 -14.85
N ILE A 5 -3.84 1.92 -14.18
CA ILE A 5 -3.37 0.77 -13.43
C ILE A 5 -4.34 0.44 -12.29
N TYR A 6 -4.79 1.46 -11.54
CA TYR A 6 -5.80 1.29 -10.49
C TYR A 6 -7.11 0.70 -11.04
N ALA A 7 -7.64 1.27 -12.13
CA ALA A 7 -8.89 0.81 -12.74
C ALA A 7 -8.78 -0.63 -13.27
N ARG A 8 -7.65 -0.97 -13.90
CA ARG A 8 -7.36 -2.34 -14.38
C ARG A 8 -7.29 -3.33 -13.22
N ASN A 9 -6.56 -3.01 -12.16
CA ASN A 9 -6.43 -3.87 -10.98
C ASN A 9 -7.78 -4.05 -10.27
N LEU A 10 -8.60 -2.99 -10.19
CA LEU A 10 -9.94 -3.08 -9.61
C LEU A 10 -10.89 -3.94 -10.45
N SER A 11 -10.82 -3.81 -11.79
CA SER A 11 -11.61 -4.64 -12.71
C SER A 11 -11.23 -6.12 -12.61
N LEU A 12 -9.93 -6.42 -12.54
CA LEU A 12 -9.42 -7.77 -12.35
C LEU A 12 -9.88 -8.38 -11.01
N LEU A 13 -9.80 -7.61 -9.92
CA LEU A 13 -10.27 -8.07 -8.61
C LEU A 13 -11.76 -8.43 -8.63
N ARG A 14 -12.61 -7.55 -9.20
CA ARG A 14 -14.05 -7.80 -9.36
C ARG A 14 -14.36 -9.01 -10.24
N SER A 15 -13.56 -9.23 -11.29
CA SER A 15 -13.72 -10.41 -12.16
C SER A 15 -13.35 -11.71 -11.44
N ILE A 16 -12.37 -11.66 -10.54
CA ILE A 16 -11.97 -12.83 -9.75
C ILE A 16 -13.01 -13.13 -8.65
N GLU A 17 -13.58 -12.10 -8.01
CA GLU A 17 -14.65 -12.25 -7.01
C GLU A 17 -15.94 -12.83 -7.61
N ARG A 18 -16.27 -12.48 -8.86
CA ARG A 18 -17.48 -12.99 -9.56
C ARG A 18 -17.35 -14.43 -10.06
N SER A 19 -16.16 -15.00 -10.11
CA SER A 19 -15.93 -16.38 -10.57
C SER A 19 -15.20 -17.19 -9.50
N PRO A 20 -15.92 -17.78 -8.53
CA PRO A 20 -15.30 -18.55 -7.45
C PRO A 20 -14.57 -19.81 -7.93
N CYS A 21 -14.88 -20.32 -9.13
CA CYS A 21 -14.18 -21.45 -9.76
C CYS A 21 -12.86 -21.06 -10.47
N ASN A 22 -12.47 -19.78 -10.44
CA ASN A 22 -11.30 -19.33 -11.17
C ASN A 22 -10.02 -19.74 -10.42
N ARG A 23 -9.11 -20.44 -11.11
CA ARG A 23 -7.83 -21.02 -10.63
C ARG A 23 -6.80 -19.99 -10.12
N TYR A 24 -7.23 -18.79 -9.75
CA TYR A 24 -6.32 -17.76 -9.25
C TYR A 24 -5.80 -18.14 -7.87
N THR A 25 -4.49 -18.33 -7.78
CA THR A 25 -3.77 -18.58 -6.53
C THR A 25 -4.03 -17.45 -5.54
N LEU A 26 -4.27 -17.78 -4.27
CA LEU A 26 -4.46 -16.83 -3.15
C LEU A 26 -3.42 -15.68 -3.19
N SER A 27 -2.18 -16.01 -3.53
CA SER A 27 -1.08 -15.06 -3.75
C SER A 27 -1.41 -13.93 -4.72
N ILE A 28 -2.09 -14.21 -5.84
CA ILE A 28 -2.44 -13.21 -6.84
C ILE A 28 -3.49 -12.23 -6.30
N LYS A 29 -4.48 -12.73 -5.54
CA LYS A 29 -5.47 -11.87 -4.87
C LYS A 29 -4.80 -10.90 -3.89
N PHE A 30 -3.90 -11.42 -3.06
CA PHE A 30 -3.12 -10.60 -2.13
C PHE A 30 -2.26 -9.54 -2.85
N GLN A 31 -1.56 -9.93 -3.92
CA GLN A 31 -0.77 -9.00 -4.72
C GLN A 31 -1.62 -7.89 -5.34
N LEU A 32 -2.81 -8.22 -5.87
CA LEU A 32 -3.72 -7.22 -6.43
C LEU A 32 -4.23 -6.22 -5.38
N VAL A 33 -4.64 -6.71 -4.20
CA VAL A 33 -5.10 -5.85 -3.10
C VAL A 33 -3.98 -4.91 -2.65
N GLU A 34 -2.77 -5.43 -2.49
CA GLU A 34 -1.61 -4.64 -2.08
C GLU A 34 -1.19 -3.62 -3.16
N ASN A 35 -1.27 -3.99 -4.44
CA ASN A 35 -1.01 -3.07 -5.55
C ASN A 35 -2.05 -1.94 -5.62
N ILE A 36 -3.33 -2.23 -5.36
CA ILE A 36 -4.40 -1.22 -5.28
C ILE A 36 -4.12 -0.26 -4.12
N ARG A 37 -3.75 -0.79 -2.95
CA ARG A 37 -3.39 -0.01 -1.76
C ARG A 37 -2.22 0.93 -2.05
N THR A 38 -1.14 0.39 -2.61
CA THR A 38 0.08 1.13 -2.98
C THR A 38 -0.21 2.20 -4.03
N THR A 39 -1.00 1.88 -5.06
CA THR A 39 -1.36 2.84 -6.11
C THR A 39 -2.20 4.00 -5.54
N LYS A 40 -3.12 3.72 -4.62
CA LYS A 40 -3.92 4.76 -3.94
C LYS A 40 -3.06 5.67 -3.07
N MET A 41 -2.09 5.10 -2.36
CA MET A 41 -1.10 5.86 -1.60
C MET A 41 -0.25 6.75 -2.52
N LEU A 42 0.27 6.20 -3.61
CA LEU A 42 1.07 6.93 -4.59
C LEU A 42 0.27 8.09 -5.21
N LEU A 43 -1.01 7.88 -5.51
CA LEU A 43 -1.87 8.93 -6.05
C LEU A 43 -2.05 10.08 -5.05
N ARG A 44 -2.29 9.78 -3.77
CA ARG A 44 -2.43 10.78 -2.71
C ARG A 44 -1.14 11.56 -2.51
N MET A 45 0.00 10.87 -2.49
CA MET A 45 1.33 11.49 -2.42
C MET A 45 1.61 12.38 -3.62
N GLY A 46 1.24 11.94 -4.82
CA GLY A 46 1.39 12.73 -6.04
C GLY A 46 0.56 14.02 -6.01
N ILE A 47 -0.69 13.95 -5.54
CA ILE A 47 -1.54 15.14 -5.38
C ILE A 47 -0.94 16.11 -4.35
N PHE A 48 -0.52 15.59 -3.20
CA PHE A 48 0.11 16.39 -2.15
C PHE A 48 1.37 17.09 -2.66
N SER A 49 2.28 16.33 -3.27
CA SER A 49 3.51 16.86 -3.87
C SER A 49 3.23 17.92 -4.93
N ALA A 50 2.23 17.71 -5.80
CA ALA A 50 1.85 18.71 -6.80
C ALA A 50 1.38 20.03 -6.17
N ILE A 51 0.58 19.97 -5.09
CA ILE A 51 0.12 21.17 -4.38
C ILE A 51 1.31 21.95 -3.79
N PHE A 52 2.22 21.25 -3.11
CA PHE A 52 3.42 21.88 -2.52
C PHE A 52 4.34 22.48 -3.58
N MET A 53 4.55 21.78 -4.69
CA MET A 53 5.34 22.29 -5.82
C MET A 53 4.72 23.56 -6.41
N MET A 54 3.40 23.59 -6.59
CA MET A 54 2.70 24.78 -7.09
C MET A 54 2.89 25.98 -6.16
N LEU A 55 2.76 25.78 -4.85
CA LEU A 55 2.99 26.83 -3.85
C LEU A 55 4.45 27.29 -3.84
N ALA A 56 5.40 26.37 -3.92
CA ALA A 56 6.83 26.68 -4.01
C ALA A 56 7.16 27.51 -5.26
N CYS A 57 6.57 27.16 -6.42
CA CYS A 57 6.71 27.96 -7.64
C CYS A 57 6.16 29.37 -7.49
N LEU A 58 5.00 29.54 -6.83
CA LEU A 58 4.43 30.87 -6.57
C LEU A 58 5.34 31.72 -5.69
N LEU A 59 5.96 31.13 -4.65
CA LEU A 59 6.93 31.82 -3.79
C LEU A 59 8.19 32.22 -4.58
N LEU A 60 8.69 31.37 -5.46
CA LEU A 60 9.83 31.69 -6.33
C LEU A 60 9.51 32.81 -7.32
N MET A 61 8.32 32.79 -7.93
CA MET A 61 7.88 33.87 -8.81
C MET A 61 7.82 35.20 -8.06
N LYS A 62 7.27 35.21 -6.84
CA LYS A 62 7.24 36.41 -6.00
C LYS A 62 8.63 36.91 -5.63
N ARG A 63 9.55 35.99 -5.30
CA ARG A 63 10.95 36.32 -5.08
C ARG A 63 11.60 36.96 -6.30
N SER A 64 11.31 36.46 -7.50
CA SER A 64 11.93 36.97 -8.75
C SER A 64 11.48 38.38 -9.14
N GLU A 65 10.36 38.86 -8.61
CA GLU A 65 9.87 40.23 -8.82
C GLU A 65 10.57 41.26 -7.91
N LEU A 66 11.30 40.81 -6.89
CA LEU A 66 11.99 41.68 -5.93
C LEU A 66 13.36 42.12 -6.47
N PRO A 67 13.75 43.39 -6.26
CA PRO A 67 15.08 43.85 -6.60
C PRO A 67 16.13 43.13 -5.75
N LEU A 68 17.21 42.68 -6.38
CA LEU A 68 18.42 42.23 -5.68
C LEU A 68 18.87 43.37 -4.75
N ASP A 69 19.13 43.03 -3.48
CA ASP A 69 19.50 43.93 -2.36
C ASP A 69 18.34 44.50 -1.53
N SER A 70 17.11 44.08 -1.78
CA SER A 70 16.01 44.33 -0.83
C SER A 70 16.12 43.43 0.40
N ASN A 71 15.96 43.99 1.61
CA ASN A 71 15.78 43.21 2.85
C ASN A 71 14.62 42.20 2.74
N GLU A 72 13.64 42.47 1.88
CA GLU A 72 12.51 41.58 1.64
C GLU A 72 12.94 40.33 0.83
N GLU A 73 13.97 40.40 -0.01
CA GLU A 73 14.45 39.24 -0.77
C GLU A 73 14.96 38.14 0.17
N SER A 74 15.75 38.53 1.17
CA SER A 74 16.25 37.61 2.20
C SER A 74 15.11 37.00 3.02
N LEU A 75 14.08 37.79 3.32
CA LEU A 75 12.90 37.33 4.06
C LEU A 75 12.13 36.27 3.26
N TRP A 76 11.85 36.54 1.99
CA TRP A 76 11.16 35.59 1.08
C TRP A 76 11.98 34.33 0.82
N GLY A 77 13.31 34.44 0.75
CA GLY A 77 14.21 33.29 0.71
C GLY A 77 14.06 32.40 1.94
N ALA A 78 14.10 32.97 3.15
CA ALA A 78 13.92 32.23 4.40
C ALA A 78 12.52 31.58 4.49
N PHE A 79 11.46 32.26 4.05
CA PHE A 79 10.12 31.70 3.98
C PHE A 79 10.04 30.50 3.01
N PHE A 80 10.69 30.59 1.86
CA PHE A 80 10.76 29.49 0.90
C PHE A 80 11.48 28.27 1.48
N ASP A 81 12.62 28.47 2.14
CA ASP A 81 13.39 27.39 2.77
C ASP A 81 12.59 26.73 3.90
N LEU A 82 11.94 27.53 4.75
CA LEU A 82 11.06 27.03 5.81
C LEU A 82 9.89 26.23 5.25
N PHE A 83 9.24 26.75 4.19
CA PHE A 83 8.13 26.07 3.53
C PHE A 83 8.56 24.71 2.95
N ASN A 84 9.72 24.65 2.29
CA ASN A 84 10.26 23.40 1.77
C ASN A 84 10.62 22.41 2.87
N ALA A 85 11.23 22.88 3.97
CA ALA A 85 11.53 22.03 5.12
C ALA A 85 10.27 21.40 5.71
N ILE A 86 9.19 22.20 5.86
CA ILE A 86 7.89 21.72 6.32
C ILE A 86 7.28 20.73 5.32
N ALA A 87 7.36 21.01 4.01
CA ALA A 87 6.85 20.13 2.96
C ALA A 87 7.53 18.75 2.99
N VAL A 88 8.85 18.73 3.14
CA VAL A 88 9.63 17.50 3.27
C VAL A 88 9.25 16.74 4.54
N LEU A 89 9.16 17.43 5.67
CA LEU A 89 8.76 16.83 6.95
C LEU A 89 7.37 16.19 6.85
N LEU A 90 6.39 16.90 6.30
CA LEU A 90 5.04 16.40 6.12
C LEU A 90 5.00 15.21 5.15
N SER A 91 5.81 15.24 4.08
CA SER A 91 5.92 14.12 3.14
C SER A 91 6.47 12.87 3.82
N ILE A 92 7.49 13.01 4.66
CA ILE A 92 8.04 11.91 5.46
C ILE A 92 6.98 11.38 6.43
N LEU A 93 6.30 12.26 7.17
CA LEU A 93 5.24 11.86 8.10
C LEU A 93 4.10 11.12 7.38
N LEU A 94 3.65 11.61 6.24
CA LEU A 94 2.64 10.94 5.42
C LEU A 94 3.12 9.57 4.95
N LEU A 95 4.39 9.42 4.58
CA LEU A 95 4.96 8.16 4.12
C LEU A 95 4.98 7.14 5.26
N MET A 96 5.46 7.57 6.43
CA MET A 96 5.48 6.76 7.65
C MET A 96 4.08 6.36 8.11
N CYS A 97 3.09 7.25 8.00
CA CYS A 97 1.71 6.95 8.35
C CYS A 97 1.00 6.04 7.33
N SER A 98 1.43 6.05 6.06
CA SER A 98 0.80 5.27 5.00
C SER A 98 1.30 3.82 4.96
N GLN A 99 2.54 3.57 5.38
CA GLN A 99 3.02 2.22 5.60
C GLN A 99 2.59 1.69 6.97
N GLU A 100 1.82 0.61 6.98
CA GLU A 100 1.25 0.06 8.20
C GLU A 100 2.33 -0.43 9.19
N SER A 101 3.37 -1.07 8.69
CA SER A 101 4.53 -1.51 9.47
C SER A 101 5.24 -0.34 10.18
N TRP A 102 5.42 0.77 9.47
CA TRP A 102 6.10 1.96 9.99
C TRP A 102 5.22 2.74 10.94
N ARG A 103 3.93 2.87 10.65
CA ARG A 103 2.93 3.47 11.55
C ARG A 103 2.88 2.74 12.89
N ILE A 104 2.83 1.40 12.88
CA ILE A 104 2.82 0.61 14.13
C ILE A 104 4.11 0.85 14.93
N THR A 105 5.26 0.83 14.25
CA THR A 105 6.56 1.09 14.89
C THR A 105 6.62 2.50 15.49
N LEU A 106 6.12 3.51 14.77
CA LEU A 106 6.12 4.90 15.20
C LEU A 106 5.15 5.12 16.37
N CYS A 107 3.93 4.58 16.30
CA CYS A 107 2.97 4.60 17.40
C CYS A 107 3.49 3.90 18.65
N SER A 108 4.23 2.79 18.49
CA SER A 108 4.84 2.08 19.62
C SER A 108 5.93 2.90 20.31
N LYS A 109 6.78 3.60 19.55
CA LYS A 109 7.88 4.41 20.10
C LYS A 109 7.40 5.70 20.75
N PHE A 110 6.42 6.37 20.14
CA PHE A 110 5.93 7.67 20.62
C PHE A 110 4.65 7.59 21.47
N ARG A 111 4.15 6.38 21.77
CA ARG A 111 2.90 6.15 22.52
C ARG A 111 1.67 6.89 21.91
N LEU A 112 1.71 7.18 20.61
CA LEU A 112 0.72 7.97 19.87
C LEU A 112 -0.48 7.14 19.35
N TYR A 113 -0.69 5.93 19.90
CA TYR A 113 -1.74 5.02 19.46
C TYR A 113 -3.13 5.66 19.36
N ARG A 114 -3.45 6.59 20.27
CA ARG A 114 -4.76 7.23 20.33
C ARG A 114 -5.02 8.22 19.18
N LEU A 115 -3.97 8.85 18.65
CA LEU A 115 -4.05 9.91 17.63
C LEU A 115 -3.91 9.35 16.20
N LEU A 116 -3.01 8.40 16.00
CA LEU A 116 -2.63 7.92 14.66
C LEU A 116 -3.27 6.58 14.28
N CYS A 117 -3.67 5.78 15.26
CA CYS A 117 -4.33 4.48 15.04
C CYS A 117 -5.82 4.52 15.42
N GLY A 118 -6.47 5.68 15.26
CA GLY A 118 -7.85 5.99 15.70
C GLY A 118 -8.80 4.79 15.64
N VAL A 119 -9.67 4.69 16.67
CA VAL A 119 -10.60 3.59 17.00
C VAL A 119 -10.58 2.51 15.92
N ARG A 120 -9.79 1.46 16.18
CA ARG A 120 -9.79 0.22 15.39
C ARG A 120 -11.21 0.02 14.85
N PRO A 121 -11.47 -0.01 13.52
CA PRO A 121 -12.49 -0.96 13.10
C PRO A 121 -12.02 -2.26 13.74
N THR A 122 -12.87 -2.81 14.61
CA THR A 122 -12.72 -4.17 15.13
C THR A 122 -12.18 -4.94 13.95
N VAL A 123 -10.94 -5.43 14.08
CA VAL A 123 -10.34 -6.28 13.07
C VAL A 123 -11.35 -7.42 12.98
N SER A 124 -12.27 -7.36 12.02
CA SER A 124 -13.09 -8.48 11.63
C SER A 124 -12.05 -9.49 11.22
N SER A 125 -11.98 -10.49 12.07
CA SER A 125 -10.73 -11.00 12.56
C SER A 125 -9.87 -11.56 11.43
N ILE A 126 -8.55 -11.45 11.59
CA ILE A 126 -7.60 -12.38 10.97
C ILE A 126 -8.03 -13.84 11.23
N CYS A 127 -8.88 -14.11 12.25
CA CYS A 127 -9.51 -15.41 12.50
C CYS A 127 -10.50 -15.86 11.40
N ASP A 128 -11.21 -14.95 10.70
CA ASP A 128 -12.11 -15.34 9.61
C ASP A 128 -11.33 -15.63 8.32
N TYR A 129 -10.23 -14.89 8.08
CA TYR A 129 -9.33 -15.11 6.95
C TYR A 129 -8.41 -16.33 7.17
N ASN A 130 -7.98 -16.59 8.41
CA ASN A 130 -7.24 -17.80 8.77
C ASN A 130 -8.09 -19.04 8.57
N LYS A 131 -9.40 -19.00 8.85
CA LYS A 131 -10.28 -20.15 8.58
C LYS A 131 -10.30 -20.54 7.11
N GLU A 132 -10.39 -19.57 6.19
CA GLU A 132 -10.33 -19.85 4.75
C GLU A 132 -8.91 -20.26 4.29
N SER A 133 -7.85 -19.63 4.80
CA SER A 133 -6.48 -20.02 4.45
C SER A 133 -6.12 -21.40 5.00
N ASP A 134 -6.55 -21.72 6.22
CA ASP A 134 -6.28 -22.99 6.89
C ASP A 134 -7.07 -24.12 6.21
N LEU A 135 -8.34 -23.91 5.89
CA LEU A 135 -9.12 -24.84 5.04
C LEU A 135 -8.44 -25.05 3.68
N TYR A 136 -7.87 -24.01 3.09
CA TYR A 136 -7.17 -24.09 1.81
C TYR A 136 -5.84 -24.86 1.90
N PHE A 137 -4.99 -24.56 2.89
CA PHE A 137 -3.74 -25.31 3.10
C PHE A 137 -4.00 -26.76 3.50
N GLN A 138 -5.08 -27.02 4.22
CA GLN A 138 -5.51 -28.38 4.56
C GLN A 138 -6.01 -29.15 3.33
N GLN A 139 -6.79 -28.51 2.44
CA GLN A 139 -7.18 -29.11 1.16
C GLN A 139 -5.97 -29.37 0.25
N TYR A 140 -5.00 -28.46 0.23
CA TYR A 140 -3.77 -28.63 -0.54
C TYR A 140 -2.90 -29.77 0.02
N GLY A 141 -2.76 -29.87 1.34
CA GLY A 141 -2.08 -30.97 2.01
C GLY A 141 -2.73 -32.33 1.71
N ASN A 142 -4.06 -32.39 1.74
CA ASN A 142 -4.81 -33.61 1.40
C ASN A 142 -4.63 -34.00 -0.08
N ALA A 143 -4.68 -33.04 -1.00
CA ALA A 143 -4.45 -33.29 -2.43
C ALA A 143 -3.01 -33.78 -2.70
N TRP A 144 -2.02 -33.20 -2.00
CA TRP A 144 -0.63 -33.62 -2.08
C TRP A 144 -0.41 -35.05 -1.55
N GLN A 145 -1.03 -35.40 -0.42
CA GLN A 145 -0.99 -36.75 0.13
C GLN A 145 -1.65 -37.77 -0.82
N MET A 146 -2.81 -37.45 -1.40
CA MET A 146 -3.45 -38.32 -2.40
C MET A 146 -2.58 -38.53 -3.65
N HIS A 147 -1.89 -37.49 -4.10
CA HIS A 147 -0.96 -37.59 -5.22
C HIS A 147 0.28 -38.44 -4.86
N SER A 148 0.83 -38.25 -3.67
CA SER A 148 1.96 -39.04 -3.17
C SER A 148 1.60 -40.53 -3.00
N GLN A 149 0.37 -40.83 -2.54
CA GLN A 149 -0.12 -42.20 -2.44
C GLN A 149 -0.31 -42.87 -3.81
N ARG A 150 -0.76 -42.14 -4.83
CA ARG A 150 -0.82 -42.66 -6.21
C ARG A 150 0.55 -43.01 -6.78
N TYR A 151 1.57 -42.21 -6.47
CA TYR A 151 2.94 -42.48 -6.92
C TYR A 151 3.65 -43.58 -6.13
N ASN A 152 3.22 -43.84 -4.89
CA ASN A 152 3.74 -44.92 -4.05
C ASN A 152 2.96 -46.24 -4.14
N GLN A 153 1.99 -46.37 -5.05
CA GLN A 153 1.37 -47.68 -5.31
C GLN A 153 2.35 -48.54 -6.14
N PRO A 154 2.84 -49.68 -5.61
CA PRO A 154 3.66 -50.59 -6.39
C PRO A 154 2.84 -51.09 -7.58
N PHE A 155 3.43 -50.98 -8.77
CA PHE A 155 2.85 -51.41 -10.04
C PHE A 155 2.48 -52.89 -9.95
N ARG A 156 1.20 -53.21 -9.75
CA ARG A 156 0.71 -54.60 -9.88
C ARG A 156 0.68 -54.92 -11.37
N MET A 157 1.68 -55.68 -11.81
CA MET A 157 1.62 -56.36 -13.09
C MET A 157 0.37 -57.26 -13.11
N PRO A 158 -0.42 -57.25 -14.19
CA PRO A 158 -1.50 -58.21 -14.35
C PRO A 158 -0.89 -59.60 -14.53
N ASP A 159 -1.23 -60.51 -13.62
CA ASP A 159 -0.91 -61.93 -13.75
C ASP A 159 -1.57 -62.46 -15.03
N LYS A 160 -0.75 -63.02 -15.92
CA LYS A 160 -1.18 -63.71 -17.14
C LYS A 160 -1.45 -65.18 -16.85
#